data_AF-A0A5P9HTQ7-F1
#
_entry.id   AF-A0A5P9HTQ7-F1
#
_cell.length_a   1.000
_cell.length_b   1.000
_cell.length_c   1.000
_cell.angle_alpha   90.00
_cell.angle_beta   90.00
_cell.angle_gamma   90.00
#
_symmetry.space_group_name_H-M   'P 1'
#
loop_
_entity.id
_entity.type
_entity.pdbx_description
1 polymer ?
#
loop_
_entity_poly.entity_id
_entity_poly.type
_entity_poly.pdbx_seq_one_letter_code
_entity_poly.pdbx_strand_id
1 'polypeptide(L)'
;MIRPLAITVALAATPAAAEFVIEEGTFFVMHRDYHHKTNSFTDRAPEGEGDGCFQITRVDLPGKSIDFTLVSGTITPWWSDGETFHPGFQNAFVPAIGFMENNPDAAWTDLLHEILKTVPDCAPPAS
;
A
#
# COMPACT_ATOMS: atom_id res chain seq x y z
N MET A 1 26.84 21.73 -47.10
CA MET A 1 27.12 21.30 -45.71
C MET A 1 25.77 21.10 -45.03
N ILE A 2 25.37 19.86 -44.74
CA ILE A 2 24.09 19.55 -44.09
C ILE A 2 24.44 19.04 -42.69
N ARG A 3 24.02 19.79 -41.65
CA ARG A 3 24.15 19.40 -40.24
C ARG A 3 22.96 18.50 -39.89
N PRO A 4 23.16 17.22 -39.53
CA PRO A 4 22.07 16.42 -38.99
C PRO A 4 21.83 16.85 -37.53
N LEU A 5 20.64 17.37 -37.24
CA LEU A 5 20.15 17.52 -35.87
C LEU A 5 19.81 16.12 -35.34
N ALA A 6 20.57 15.63 -34.37
CA ALA A 6 20.20 14.47 -33.58
C ALA A 6 19.12 14.90 -32.57
N ILE A 7 17.89 14.44 -32.76
CA ILE A 7 16.83 14.52 -31.75
C ILE A 7 17.07 13.39 -30.77
N THR A 8 17.58 13.71 -29.58
CA THR A 8 17.66 12.78 -28.46
C THR A 8 16.24 12.63 -27.89
N VAL A 9 15.59 11.50 -28.20
CA VAL A 9 14.33 11.13 -27.55
C VAL A 9 14.66 10.72 -26.13
N ALA A 10 14.41 11.61 -25.16
CA ALA A 10 14.40 11.25 -23.76
C ALA A 10 13.14 10.41 -23.50
N LEU A 11 13.28 9.09 -23.42
CA LEU A 11 12.26 8.24 -22.81
C LEU A 11 12.13 8.68 -21.35
N ALA A 12 11.08 9.43 -21.03
CA ALA A 12 10.64 9.57 -19.66
C ALA A 12 10.18 8.18 -19.21
N ALA A 13 11.06 7.42 -18.56
CA ALA A 13 10.66 6.24 -17.83
C ALA A 13 9.65 6.71 -16.78
N THR A 14 8.39 6.30 -16.93
CA THR A 14 7.43 6.38 -15.84
C THR A 14 8.10 5.67 -14.66
N PRO A 15 8.28 6.34 -13.50
CA PRO A 15 8.78 5.65 -12.34
C PRO A 15 7.78 4.53 -12.07
N ALA A 16 8.23 3.27 -12.21
CA ALA A 16 7.45 2.15 -11.74
C ALA A 16 7.11 2.48 -10.29
N ALA A 17 5.82 2.48 -9.96
CA ALA A 17 5.39 2.57 -8.58
C ALA A 17 6.19 1.50 -7.81
N ALA A 18 6.97 1.91 -6.81
CA ALA A 18 7.77 0.97 -6.04
C ALA A 18 6.85 -0.12 -5.49
N GLU A 19 7.14 -1.38 -5.83
CA GLU A 19 6.48 -2.53 -5.23
C GLU A 19 6.56 -2.42 -3.70
N PHE A 20 5.52 -2.89 -3.02
CA PHE A 20 5.51 -2.87 -1.56
C PHE A 20 6.62 -3.75 -0.98
N VAL A 21 7.32 -3.25 0.02
CA VAL A 21 8.39 -3.94 0.74
C VAL A 21 7.93 -4.29 2.15
N ILE A 22 8.10 -5.56 2.54
CA ILE A 22 7.76 -6.04 3.89
C ILE A 22 9.03 -6.06 4.74
N GLU A 23 9.39 -4.90 5.27
CA GLU A 23 10.54 -4.73 6.17
C GLU A 23 10.20 -3.70 7.26
N GLU A 24 10.70 -3.92 8.48
CA GLU A 24 10.54 -2.96 9.56
C GLU A 24 11.10 -1.59 9.17
N GLY A 25 10.36 -0.53 9.52
CA GLY A 25 10.69 0.84 9.15
C GLY A 25 10.18 1.28 7.77
N THR A 26 9.66 0.37 6.94
CA THR A 26 9.09 0.71 5.63
C THR A 26 7.87 1.61 5.79
N PHE A 27 7.85 2.72 5.06
CA PHE A 27 6.67 3.56 4.92
C PHE A 27 5.82 3.12 3.75
N PHE A 28 4.50 3.13 3.92
CA PHE A 28 3.57 2.71 2.88
C PHE A 28 2.23 3.43 2.95
N VAL A 29 1.51 3.37 1.84
CA VAL A 29 0.13 3.83 1.69
C VAL A 29 -0.72 2.71 1.08
N MET A 30 -2.01 2.72 1.35
CA MET A 30 -2.96 1.90 0.60
C MET A 30 -3.27 2.58 -0.74
N HIS A 31 -3.26 1.82 -1.84
CA HIS A 31 -3.59 2.34 -3.17
C HIS A 31 -4.66 1.53 -3.91
N ARG A 32 -5.05 0.36 -3.40
CA ARG A 32 -6.18 -0.45 -3.89
C ARG A 32 -6.89 -1.10 -2.70
N ASP A 33 -8.05 -1.67 -2.97
CA ASP A 33 -8.81 -2.53 -2.07
C ASP A 33 -9.06 -3.89 -2.72
N TYR A 34 -9.35 -4.90 -1.91
CA TYR A 34 -9.71 -6.23 -2.34
C TYR A 34 -11.16 -6.58 -1.97
N HIS A 35 -11.98 -6.85 -2.98
CA HIS A 35 -13.37 -7.25 -2.79
C HIS A 35 -13.53 -8.78 -2.83
N HIS A 36 -13.60 -9.40 -1.65
CA HIS A 36 -13.63 -10.87 -1.51
C HIS A 36 -14.79 -11.57 -2.22
N LYS A 37 -15.96 -10.94 -2.40
CA LYS A 37 -17.09 -11.64 -3.05
C LYS A 37 -16.92 -11.77 -4.57
N THR A 38 -16.12 -10.91 -5.18
CA THR A 38 -15.89 -10.88 -6.63
C THR A 38 -14.46 -11.26 -6.99
N ASN A 39 -13.62 -11.55 -5.98
CA ASN A 39 -12.19 -11.84 -6.13
C ASN A 39 -11.48 -10.82 -7.04
N SER A 40 -11.65 -9.53 -6.73
CA SER A 40 -11.17 -8.44 -7.60
C SER A 40 -10.56 -7.30 -6.81
N PHE A 41 -9.61 -6.61 -7.42
CA PHE A 41 -8.99 -5.39 -6.89
C PHE A 41 -9.61 -4.14 -7.49
N THR A 42 -9.70 -3.07 -6.71
CA THR A 42 -10.10 -1.75 -7.20
C THR A 42 -8.93 -1.03 -7.87
N ASP A 43 -9.21 0.01 -8.66
CA ASP A 43 -8.16 0.84 -9.29
C ASP A 43 -7.59 1.92 -8.34
N ARG A 44 -8.22 2.11 -7.19
CA ARG A 44 -7.86 3.12 -6.18
C ARG A 44 -8.23 2.65 -4.78
N ALA A 45 -7.59 3.22 -3.77
CA ALA A 45 -7.96 2.99 -2.39
C ALA A 45 -9.42 3.43 -2.11
N PRO A 46 -10.09 2.82 -1.12
CA PRO A 46 -11.37 3.30 -0.62
C PRO A 46 -11.24 4.73 -0.08
N GLU A 47 -12.34 5.48 -0.15
CA GLU A 47 -12.41 6.80 0.48
C GLU A 47 -12.13 6.67 1.99
N GLY A 48 -11.22 7.50 2.50
CA GLY A 48 -10.80 7.45 3.90
C GLY A 48 -9.77 6.38 4.25
N GLU A 49 -9.44 5.42 3.37
CA GLU A 49 -8.37 4.42 3.62
C GLU A 49 -7.06 4.75 2.90
N GLY A 50 -7.14 5.45 1.75
CA GLY A 50 -5.98 5.90 0.99
C GLY A 50 -5.25 7.13 1.53
N ASP A 51 -5.83 7.81 2.52
CA ASP A 51 -5.33 9.10 3.03
C ASP A 51 -4.29 8.94 4.15
N GLY A 52 -4.12 7.73 4.67
CA GLY A 52 -3.15 7.39 5.70
C GLY A 52 -1.79 6.99 5.13
N CYS A 53 -0.72 7.47 5.76
CA CYS A 53 0.63 6.93 5.55
C CYS A 53 1.11 6.23 6.81
N PHE A 54 1.59 5.01 6.65
CA PHE A 54 1.89 4.09 7.73
C PHE A 54 3.36 3.71 7.73
N GLN A 55 3.85 3.24 8.88
CA GLN A 55 5.16 2.63 9.01
C GLN A 55 5.02 1.22 9.57
N ILE A 56 5.70 0.25 8.97
CA ILE A 56 5.84 -1.09 9.55
C ILE A 56 6.69 -0.99 10.81
N THR A 57 6.16 -1.44 11.93
CA THR A 57 6.84 -1.42 13.24
C THR A 57 7.36 -2.79 13.64
N ARG A 58 6.81 -3.88 13.10
CA ARG A 58 7.25 -5.26 13.34
C ARG A 58 6.90 -6.19 12.19
N VAL A 59 7.77 -7.13 11.85
CA VAL A 59 7.48 -8.20 10.89
C VAL A 59 7.63 -9.57 11.55
N ASP A 60 6.54 -10.34 11.59
CA ASP A 60 6.51 -11.72 12.10
C ASP A 60 5.78 -12.63 11.09
N LEU A 61 6.45 -12.95 9.98
CA LEU A 61 5.86 -13.82 8.94
C LEU A 61 5.57 -15.25 9.42
N PRO A 62 6.42 -15.91 10.24
CA PRO A 62 6.09 -17.21 10.83
C PRO A 62 4.86 -17.14 11.74
N GLY A 63 4.72 -16.07 12.52
CA GLY A 63 3.54 -15.76 13.34
C GLY A 63 2.37 -15.16 12.55
N LYS A 64 2.57 -14.90 11.25
CA LYS A 64 1.59 -14.33 10.31
C LYS A 64 1.04 -12.98 10.76
N SER A 65 1.92 -12.06 11.15
CA SER A 65 1.57 -10.68 11.51
C SER A 65 2.57 -9.68 10.94
N ILE A 66 2.07 -8.53 10.51
CA ILE A 66 2.87 -7.34 10.24
C ILE A 66 2.23 -6.18 10.99
N ASP A 67 2.92 -5.66 11.99
CA ASP A 67 2.40 -4.58 12.83
C ASP A 67 2.78 -3.24 12.21
N PHE A 68 1.91 -2.24 12.32
CA PHE A 68 2.13 -0.92 11.76
C PHE A 68 1.56 0.20 12.62
N THR A 69 2.04 1.42 12.37
CA THR A 69 1.48 2.64 12.96
C THR A 69 1.13 3.67 11.89
N LEU A 70 0.04 4.40 12.09
CA LEU A 70 -0.31 5.56 11.28
C LEU A 70 0.63 6.73 11.65
N VAL A 71 1.39 7.22 10.69
CA VAL A 71 2.38 8.29 10.87
C VAL A 71 1.82 9.66 10.48
N SER A 72 1.05 9.74 9.40
CA SER A 72 0.43 10.98 8.92
C SER A 72 -0.90 10.73 8.23
N GLY A 73 -1.73 11.78 8.12
CA GLY A 73 -3.06 11.70 7.54
C GLY A 73 -4.08 11.10 8.51
N THR A 74 -5.13 10.50 7.97
CA THR A 74 -6.20 9.85 8.73
C THR A 74 -6.59 8.55 8.06
N ILE A 75 -7.18 7.62 8.81
CA ILE A 75 -7.80 6.42 8.24
C ILE A 75 -9.20 6.19 8.81
N THR A 76 -10.16 5.88 7.95
CA THR A 76 -11.54 5.49 8.30
C THR A 76 -11.82 4.12 7.70
N PRO A 77 -11.36 3.03 8.34
CA PRO A 77 -11.42 1.72 7.73
C PRO A 77 -12.82 1.12 7.82
N TRP A 78 -13.18 0.26 6.86
CA TRP A 78 -14.54 -0.32 6.77
C TRP A 78 -15.02 -1.05 8.03
N TRP A 79 -14.10 -1.53 8.88
CA TRP A 79 -14.40 -2.24 10.12
C TRP A 79 -14.57 -1.33 11.34
N SER A 80 -14.37 -0.02 11.21
CA SER A 80 -14.40 0.93 12.34
C SER A 80 -15.77 1.52 12.65
N ASP A 81 -16.84 1.06 11.99
CA ASP A 81 -18.18 1.63 12.08
C ASP A 81 -18.20 3.17 11.84
N GLY A 82 -17.29 3.66 10.99
CA GLY A 82 -17.16 5.08 10.64
C GLY A 82 -16.25 5.90 11.55
N GLU A 83 -15.60 5.27 12.54
CA GLU A 83 -14.57 5.92 13.34
C GLU A 83 -13.35 6.27 12.47
N THR A 84 -12.85 7.49 12.64
CA THR A 84 -11.66 7.99 11.96
C THR A 84 -10.50 8.03 12.93
N PHE A 85 -9.41 7.37 12.58
CA PHE A 85 -8.19 7.30 13.37
C PHE A 85 -7.16 8.33 12.91
N HIS A 86 -6.33 8.73 13.86
CA HIS A 86 -5.32 9.78 13.73
C HIS A 86 -3.90 9.23 13.96
N PRO A 87 -2.84 10.00 13.62
CA PRO A 87 -1.46 9.56 13.83
C PRO A 87 -1.19 9.04 15.24
N GLY A 88 -0.44 7.94 15.32
CA GLY A 88 -0.25 7.15 16.54
C GLY A 88 -1.20 5.96 16.67
N PHE A 89 -2.23 5.84 15.84
CA PHE A 89 -3.01 4.61 15.72
C PHE A 89 -2.09 3.42 15.35
N GLN A 90 -2.38 2.25 15.91
CA GLN A 90 -1.61 1.02 15.72
C GLN A 90 -2.54 -0.14 15.39
N ASN A 91 -2.12 -0.98 14.47
CA ASN A 91 -2.84 -2.22 14.13
C ASN A 91 -1.87 -3.22 13.48
N ALA A 92 -2.38 -4.36 13.06
CA ALA A 92 -1.62 -5.38 12.36
C ALA A 92 -2.35 -5.91 11.13
N PHE A 93 -1.60 -6.24 10.08
CA PHE A 93 -2.07 -7.10 9.02
C PHE A 93 -1.91 -8.56 9.43
N VAL A 94 -2.99 -9.31 9.25
CA VAL A 94 -3.05 -10.76 9.46
C VAL A 94 -3.64 -11.42 8.22
N PRO A 95 -3.47 -12.75 8.02
CA PRO A 95 -4.01 -13.43 6.86
C PRO A 95 -5.51 -13.18 6.68
N ALA A 96 -5.87 -12.57 5.55
CA ALA A 96 -7.26 -12.30 5.20
C ALA A 96 -7.92 -13.58 4.68
N ILE A 97 -8.79 -14.18 5.49
CA ILE A 97 -9.47 -15.46 5.18
C ILE A 97 -10.14 -15.40 3.80
N GLY A 98 -10.89 -14.34 3.50
CA GLY A 98 -11.58 -14.19 2.21
C GLY A 98 -10.66 -14.00 1.00
N PHE A 99 -9.39 -13.61 1.19
CA PHE A 99 -8.40 -13.64 0.10
C PHE A 99 -7.87 -15.05 -0.11
N MET A 100 -7.50 -15.72 0.99
CA MET A 100 -6.93 -17.07 0.95
C MET A 100 -7.92 -18.12 0.43
N GLU A 101 -9.20 -18.01 0.76
CA GLU A 101 -10.25 -18.91 0.26
C GLU A 101 -10.41 -18.82 -1.26
N ASN A 102 -10.28 -17.62 -1.83
CA ASN A 102 -10.39 -17.40 -3.27
C ASN A 102 -9.08 -17.68 -4.02
N ASN A 103 -7.94 -17.67 -3.32
CA ASN A 103 -6.60 -17.79 -3.90
C ASN A 103 -5.78 -18.81 -3.08
N PRO A 104 -6.11 -20.12 -3.17
CA PRO A 104 -5.55 -21.15 -2.29
C PRO A 104 -4.05 -21.39 -2.46
N ASP A 105 -3.50 -21.03 -3.62
CA ASP A 105 -2.08 -21.17 -3.94
C ASP A 105 -1.27 -19.90 -3.65
N ALA A 106 -1.93 -18.79 -3.28
CA ALA A 106 -1.28 -17.52 -2.98
C ALA A 106 -0.76 -17.47 -1.54
N ALA A 107 0.35 -16.78 -1.32
CA ALA A 107 0.73 -16.39 0.02
C ALA A 107 -0.20 -15.26 0.50
N TRP A 108 -0.51 -15.22 1.80
CA TRP A 108 -1.37 -14.16 2.34
C TRP A 108 -0.77 -12.76 2.16
N THR A 109 0.56 -12.67 2.07
CA THR A 109 1.30 -11.43 1.80
C THR A 109 1.13 -10.94 0.37
N ASP A 110 0.72 -11.80 -0.57
CA ASP A 110 0.48 -11.41 -1.97
C ASP A 110 -0.63 -10.35 -2.05
N LEU A 111 -1.64 -10.45 -1.17
CA LEU A 111 -2.65 -9.41 -1.01
C LEU A 111 -2.03 -8.05 -0.67
N LEU A 112 -1.05 -8.01 0.24
CA LEU A 112 -0.41 -6.77 0.66
C LEU A 112 0.38 -6.14 -0.48
N HIS A 113 1.06 -6.94 -1.30
CA HIS A 113 1.76 -6.46 -2.49
C HIS A 113 0.82 -5.87 -3.54
N GLU A 114 -0.44 -6.30 -3.59
CA GLU A 114 -1.45 -5.76 -4.50
C GLU A 114 -2.12 -4.47 -4.01
N ILE A 115 -2.31 -4.31 -2.70
CA ILE A 115 -3.11 -3.20 -2.14
C ILE A 115 -2.26 -2.08 -1.53
N LEU A 116 -1.00 -2.35 -1.20
CA LEU A 116 -0.09 -1.39 -0.57
C LEU A 116 1.01 -0.96 -1.53
N LYS A 117 1.55 0.23 -1.27
CA LYS A 117 2.67 0.79 -2.02
C LYS A 117 3.67 1.42 -1.07
N THR A 118 4.95 1.11 -1.26
CA THR A 118 6.03 1.75 -0.51
C THR A 118 6.21 3.22 -0.94
N VAL A 119 6.41 4.09 0.05
CA VAL A 119 6.71 5.51 -0.13
C VAL A 119 8.02 5.86 0.58
N PRO A 120 8.77 6.87 0.11
CA PRO A 120 10.08 7.19 0.69
C PRO A 120 9.96 7.79 2.11
N ASP A 121 8.89 8.52 2.39
CA ASP A 121 8.56 9.07 3.70
C ASP A 121 7.05 9.28 3.84
N CYS A 122 6.62 9.59 5.06
CA CYS A 122 5.26 10.05 5.37
C CYS A 122 5.23 11.58 5.60
N ALA A 123 6.01 12.35 4.84
CA ALA A 123 5.90 13.80 4.90
C ALA A 123 4.49 14.21 4.44
N PRO A 124 3.85 15.22 5.08
CA PRO A 124 2.65 15.81 4.51
C PRO A 124 2.95 16.24 3.07
N PRO A 125 2.05 16.02 2.10
CA PRO A 125 2.28 16.48 0.73
C PRO A 125 2.64 17.97 0.77
N ALA A 126 3.74 18.33 0.10
CA ALA A 126 4.14 19.72 -0.01
C ALA A 126 2.96 20.53 -0.60
N SER A 127 2.47 21.50 0.17
CA SER A 127 1.35 22.36 -0.19
C SER A 127 1.65 23.24 -1.40
#